data_AF-A0A1G8PXN6-F1
#
_entry.id   AF-A0A1G8PXN6-F1
#
_cell.length_a   1.000
_cell.length_b   1.000
_cell.length_c   1.000
_cell.angle_alpha   90.00
_cell.angle_beta   90.00
_cell.angle_gamma   90.00
#
_symmetry.space_group_name_H-M   'P 1'
#
loop_
_entity.id
_entity.type
_entity.pdbx_description
1 polymer ?
#
loop_
_entity_poly.entity_id
_entity_poly.type
_entity_poly.pdbx_seq_one_letter_code
_entity_poly.pdbx_strand_id
1 'polypeptide(L)'
;MKEKKHRTALQRTYINYQEWARENNIYQKFIPLNPGIYGFVYLSSSHNYYVIINQNLTLELQKEVYLHEVEHIMYDMPEAGYVIGMDMQYSQIEKEADQFVKENIENFFG
;
A
#
# COMPACT_ATOMS: atom_id res chain seq x y z
N MET A 1 3.26 23.90 5.77
CA MET A 1 1.85 23.98 5.35
C MET A 1 1.78 24.64 3.97
N LYS A 2 1.87 23.86 2.89
CA LYS A 2 1.66 24.36 1.52
C LYS A 2 0.65 23.47 0.80
N GLU A 3 -0.48 24.10 0.49
CA GLU A 3 -1.43 23.79 -0.59
C GLU A 3 -2.07 22.40 -0.65
N LYS A 4 -2.91 22.10 0.35
CA LYS A 4 -3.92 21.03 0.35
C LYS A 4 -5.20 21.36 -0.47
N LYS A 5 -5.20 22.34 -1.39
CA LYS A 5 -6.41 22.77 -2.09
C LYS A 5 -6.21 22.87 -3.60
N HIS A 6 -7.01 22.11 -4.34
CA HIS A 6 -7.22 22.14 -5.80
C HIS A 6 -6.39 21.19 -6.67
N ARG A 7 -6.47 19.89 -6.42
CA ARG A 7 -6.55 18.93 -7.54
C ARG A 7 -7.99 18.47 -7.66
N THR A 8 -8.66 18.97 -8.70
CA THR A 8 -10.10 18.85 -8.93
C THR A 8 -10.51 17.39 -9.17
N ALA A 9 -11.73 17.04 -8.78
CA ALA A 9 -12.34 15.72 -8.96
C ALA A 9 -12.32 15.22 -10.42
N LEU A 10 -12.11 16.11 -11.40
CA LEU A 10 -12.03 15.80 -12.83
C LEU A 10 -10.69 15.17 -13.27
N GLN A 11 -9.58 15.42 -12.57
CA GLN A 11 -8.34 14.67 -12.82
C GLN A 11 -8.44 13.23 -12.32
N ARG A 12 -9.29 12.96 -11.33
CA ARG A 12 -9.56 11.61 -10.81
C ARG A 12 -10.37 10.74 -11.77
N THR A 13 -11.08 11.34 -12.74
CA THR A 13 -11.95 10.63 -13.70
C THR A 13 -11.26 10.17 -14.98
N TYR A 14 -9.99 10.52 -15.22
CA TYR A 14 -9.27 10.11 -16.45
C TYR A 14 -7.83 9.67 -16.23
N ILE A 15 -7.38 9.59 -14.99
CA ILE A 15 -6.10 8.94 -14.66
C ILE A 15 -6.41 7.47 -14.50
N ASN A 16 -5.87 6.64 -15.40
CA ASN A 16 -5.74 5.22 -15.12
C ASN A 16 -4.81 5.11 -13.90
N TYR A 17 -5.41 4.96 -12.72
CA TYR A 17 -4.69 5.02 -11.45
C TYR A 17 -3.64 3.90 -11.33
N GLN A 18 -3.87 2.77 -12.00
CA GLN A 18 -2.89 1.68 -12.10
C GLN A 18 -1.69 2.07 -12.97
N GLU A 19 -1.93 2.81 -14.05
CA GLU A 19 -0.86 3.30 -14.92
C GLU A 19 -0.02 4.37 -14.24
N TRP A 20 -0.67 5.33 -13.58
CA TRP A 20 0.02 6.31 -12.75
C TRP A 20 0.82 5.63 -11.63
N ALA A 21 0.25 4.64 -10.95
CA ALA A 21 0.95 3.89 -9.91
C ALA A 21 2.21 3.20 -10.48
N ARG A 22 2.09 2.53 -11.63
CA ARG A 22 3.20 1.88 -12.32
C ARG A 22 4.30 2.85 -12.74
N GLU A 23 3.93 4.04 -13.24
CA GLU A 23 4.90 5.10 -13.57
C GLU A 23 5.66 5.64 -12.35
N ASN A 24 5.11 5.45 -11.14
CA ASN A 24 5.73 5.81 -9.87
C ASN A 24 6.33 4.60 -9.13
N ASN A 25 6.53 3.47 -9.83
CA ASN A 25 7.05 2.21 -9.28
C ASN A 25 6.20 1.65 -8.13
N ILE A 26 4.89 1.91 -8.13
CA ILE A 26 3.93 1.39 -7.16
C ILE A 26 3.16 0.23 -7.80
N TYR A 27 3.21 -0.94 -7.16
CA TYR A 27 2.59 -2.16 -7.65
C TYR A 27 1.70 -2.76 -6.57
N GLN A 28 0.45 -3.13 -6.90
CA GLN A 28 -0.39 -3.87 -5.97
C GLN A 28 -0.25 -5.40 -6.12
N LYS A 29 -0.32 -6.12 -5.00
CA LYS A 29 -0.51 -7.58 -4.97
C LYS A 29 -1.61 -7.94 -3.97
N PHE A 30 -2.43 -8.92 -4.34
CA PHE A 30 -3.48 -9.48 -3.47
C PHE A 30 -3.05 -10.85 -2.98
N ILE A 31 -3.01 -11.04 -1.67
CA ILE A 31 -2.59 -12.30 -1.05
C ILE A 31 -3.43 -12.56 0.20
N PRO A 32 -3.59 -13.83 0.62
CA PRO A 32 -4.26 -14.13 1.88
C PRO A 32 -3.41 -13.63 3.05
N LEU A 33 -3.97 -12.70 3.83
CA LEU A 33 -3.37 -12.26 5.10
C LEU A 33 -4.23 -12.71 6.28
N ASN A 34 -3.62 -12.66 7.47
CA ASN A 34 -4.32 -12.92 8.72
C ASN A 34 -5.52 -11.96 8.90
N PRO A 35 -6.59 -12.38 9.61
CA PRO A 35 -7.81 -11.58 9.79
C PRO A 35 -7.64 -10.22 10.51
N GLY A 36 -6.43 -9.87 10.96
CA GLY A 36 -6.09 -8.60 11.59
C GLY A 36 -5.13 -7.74 10.75
N ILE A 37 -4.90 -8.07 9.48
CA ILE A 37 -4.04 -7.30 8.57
C ILE A 37 -4.82 -7.03 7.29
N TYR A 38 -5.09 -5.76 7.03
CA TYR A 38 -5.86 -5.36 5.85
C TYR A 38 -4.98 -5.06 4.64
N GLY A 39 -3.83 -4.45 4.88
CA GLY A 39 -2.79 -4.25 3.89
C GLY A 39 -1.55 -3.61 4.49
N PHE A 40 -0.49 -3.54 3.70
CA PHE A 40 0.74 -2.86 4.06
C PHE A 40 1.53 -2.48 2.80
N VAL A 41 2.44 -1.54 2.95
CA VAL A 41 3.39 -1.09 1.94
C VAL A 41 4.80 -1.57 2.27
N TYR A 42 5.51 -2.04 1.25
CA TYR A 42 6.91 -2.39 1.32
C TYR A 42 7.72 -1.67 0.23
N LEU A 43 8.87 -1.09 0.60
CA LEU A 43 9.84 -0.55 -0.36
C LEU A 43 10.95 -1.58 -0.58
N SER A 44 11.05 -2.07 -1.81
CA SER A 44 12.14 -2.96 -2.21
C SER A 44 13.48 -2.23 -2.33
N SER A 45 14.58 -2.98 -2.24
CA SER A 45 15.94 -2.48 -2.49
C SER A 45 16.12 -1.89 -3.90
N SER A 46 15.29 -2.30 -4.85
CA SER A 46 15.25 -1.77 -6.22
C SER A 46 14.40 -0.49 -6.35
N HIS A 47 13.97 0.11 -5.24
CA HIS A 47 13.16 1.32 -5.19
C HIS A 47 11.75 1.19 -5.80
N ASN A 48 11.20 -0.03 -5.79
CA ASN A 48 9.79 -0.28 -6.10
C ASN A 48 8.96 -0.40 -4.82
N TYR A 49 7.82 0.28 -4.78
CA TYR A 49 6.80 0.15 -3.76
C TYR A 49 5.83 -0.99 -4.09
N TYR A 50 5.57 -1.84 -3.11
CA TYR A 50 4.58 -2.90 -3.20
C TYR A 50 3.48 -2.65 -2.19
N VAL A 51 2.26 -2.43 -2.68
CA VAL A 51 1.04 -2.32 -1.87
C VAL A 51 0.41 -3.71 -1.79
N ILE A 52 0.52 -4.32 -0.62
CA ILE A 52 0.00 -5.65 -0.36
C ILE A 52 -1.38 -5.52 0.27
N ILE A 53 -2.37 -6.16 -0.32
CA ILE A 53 -3.77 -6.08 0.10
C ILE A 53 -4.26 -7.48 0.45
N ASN A 54 -4.97 -7.60 1.57
CA ASN A 54 -5.58 -8.87 1.97
C ASN A 54 -6.69 -9.26 0.98
N GLN A 55 -6.48 -10.36 0.26
CA GLN A 55 -7.44 -10.87 -0.73
C GLN A 55 -8.77 -11.31 -0.10
N ASN A 56 -8.78 -11.58 1.21
CA ASN A 56 -9.98 -12.05 1.92
C ASN A 56 -10.95 -10.90 2.26
N LEU A 57 -10.57 -9.65 2.01
CA LEU A 57 -11.43 -8.49 2.20
C LEU A 57 -12.42 -8.35 1.05
N THR A 58 -13.52 -7.64 1.30
CA THR A 58 -14.47 -7.27 0.24
C THR A 58 -13.78 -6.35 -0.78
N LEU A 59 -14.24 -6.37 -2.04
CA LEU A 59 -13.67 -5.53 -3.09
C LEU A 59 -13.68 -4.03 -2.75
N GLU A 60 -14.72 -3.57 -2.04
CA GLU A 60 -14.82 -2.18 -1.58
C GLU A 60 -13.71 -1.86 -0.57
N LEU A 61 -13.54 -2.71 0.44
CA LEU A 61 -12.52 -2.53 1.46
C LEU A 61 -11.10 -2.68 0.88
N GLN A 62 -10.89 -3.57 -0.09
CA GLN A 62 -9.62 -3.67 -0.82
C GLN A 62 -9.25 -2.37 -1.54
N LYS A 63 -10.24 -1.66 -2.12
CA LYS A 63 -10.01 -0.37 -2.77
C LYS A 63 -9.68 0.71 -1.74
N GLU A 64 -10.37 0.72 -0.60
CA GLU A 64 -10.09 1.67 0.49
C GLU A 64 -8.68 1.48 1.04
N VAL A 65 -8.30 0.24 1.36
CA VAL A 65 -6.94 -0.12 1.80
C VAL A 65 -5.91 0.33 0.77
N TYR A 66 -6.12 0.02 -0.51
CA TYR A 66 -5.17 0.42 -1.56
C TYR A 66 -4.96 1.94 -1.61
N LEU A 67 -6.04 2.72 -1.58
CA LEU A 67 -5.94 4.19 -1.62
C LEU A 67 -5.26 4.75 -0.37
N HIS A 68 -5.53 4.15 0.78
CA HIS A 68 -4.92 4.50 2.06
C HIS A 68 -3.41 4.24 2.06
N GLU A 69 -2.99 3.05 1.62
CA GLU A 69 -1.57 2.70 1.48
C GLU A 69 -0.83 3.60 0.48
N VAL A 70 -1.48 3.97 -0.64
CA VAL A 70 -0.89 4.90 -1.61
C VAL A 70 -0.80 6.32 -1.03
N GLU A 71 -1.75 6.73 -0.19
CA GLU A 71 -1.65 7.99 0.55
C GLU A 71 -0.38 8.00 1.44
N HIS A 72 -0.13 6.92 2.17
CA HIS A 72 1.10 6.76 2.97
C HIS A 72 2.37 6.86 2.12
N ILE A 73 2.42 6.21 0.95
CA ILE A 73 3.57 6.35 0.03
C ILE A 73 3.78 7.83 -0.38
N MET A 74 2.70 8.52 -0.71
CA MET A 74 2.76 9.88 -1.27
C MET A 74 3.09 10.96 -0.25
N TYR A 75 2.71 10.76 1.01
CA TYR A 75 2.82 11.80 2.04
C TYR A 75 3.82 11.46 3.16
N ASP A 76 4.08 10.19 3.44
CA ASP A 76 4.83 9.77 4.62
C ASP A 76 6.22 9.19 4.31
N MET A 77 6.53 8.79 3.07
CA MET A 77 7.81 8.12 2.74
C MET A 77 8.84 9.00 2.03
N PRO A 78 10.03 9.13 2.66
CA PRO A 78 11.29 9.13 1.93
C PRO A 78 12.35 8.12 2.43
N GLU A 79 12.26 7.54 3.63
CA GLU A 79 13.40 6.79 4.23
C GLU A 79 13.04 5.55 5.10
N ALA A 80 11.78 5.29 5.43
CA ALA A 80 11.38 4.08 6.16
C ALA A 80 11.06 2.95 5.16
N GLY A 81 11.74 1.80 5.25
CA GLY A 81 11.68 0.73 4.24
C GLY A 81 10.34 -0.01 4.10
N TYR A 82 9.35 0.29 4.95
CA TYR A 82 8.00 -0.25 4.88
C TYR A 82 7.07 0.59 5.76
N VAL A 83 5.79 0.67 5.39
CA VAL A 83 4.72 1.30 6.18
C VAL A 83 3.60 0.29 6.25
N ILE A 84 3.09 0.02 7.44
CA ILE A 84 1.99 -0.91 7.64
C ILE A 84 0.73 -0.09 7.76
N GLY A 85 -0.31 -0.47 7.02
CA GLY A 85 -1.65 0.10 7.05
C GLY A 85 -2.36 -0.11 8.38
N MET A 86 -1.78 0.41 9.46
CA MET A 86 -2.26 0.30 10.83
C MET A 86 -3.30 1.37 11.17
N ASP A 87 -3.51 2.37 10.30
CA ASP A 87 -4.47 3.44 10.58
C ASP A 87 -5.92 2.92 10.64
N MET A 88 -6.14 1.65 10.24
CA MET A 88 -7.40 0.92 10.47
C MET A 88 -7.30 -0.20 11.53
N GLN A 89 -6.11 -0.53 12.04
CA GLN A 89 -5.89 -1.65 12.97
C GLN A 89 -4.76 -1.32 13.98
N TYR A 90 -5.14 -1.06 15.23
CA TYR A 90 -4.24 -0.66 16.33
C TYR A 90 -3.11 -1.69 16.64
N SER A 91 -1.99 -1.15 17.14
CA SER A 91 -0.64 -1.73 17.28
C SER A 91 -0.48 -3.10 17.99
N GLN A 92 0.10 -4.05 17.25
CA GLN A 92 0.88 -5.27 17.60
C GLN A 92 1.34 -5.95 16.29
N ILE A 93 0.59 -5.67 15.22
CA ILE A 93 0.72 -6.13 13.84
C ILE A 93 2.08 -5.79 13.21
N GLU A 94 2.77 -4.74 13.66
CA GLU A 94 4.07 -4.35 13.09
C GLU A 94 5.09 -5.48 13.07
N LYS A 95 5.14 -6.27 14.16
CA LYS A 95 6.06 -7.42 14.26
C LYS A 95 5.64 -8.59 13.36
N GLU A 96 4.35 -8.75 13.13
CA GLU A 96 3.81 -9.82 12.28
C GLU A 96 4.01 -9.50 10.80
N ALA A 97 3.88 -8.24 10.42
CA ALA A 97 4.16 -7.80 9.06
C ALA A 97 5.64 -7.99 8.69
N ASP A 98 6.58 -7.69 9.59
CA ASP A 98 8.00 -7.97 9.39
C ASP A 98 8.27 -9.44 9.12
N GLN A 99 7.60 -10.32 9.87
CA GLN A 99 7.70 -11.77 9.70
C GLN A 99 7.05 -12.21 8.38
N PHE A 100 5.87 -11.69 8.08
CA PHE A 100 5.12 -12.00 6.88
C PHE A 100 5.87 -11.62 5.60
N VAL A 101 6.52 -10.44 5.58
CA VAL A 101 7.38 -10.01 4.47
C VAL A 101 8.55 -10.96 4.30
N LYS A 102 9.23 -11.34 5.39
CA LYS A 102 10.34 -12.29 5.33
C LYS A 102 9.91 -13.64 4.76
N GLU A 103 8.74 -14.13 5.14
CA GLU A 103 8.21 -15.42 4.67
C GLU A 103 7.74 -15.39 3.21
N ASN A 104 7.30 -14.25 2.72
CA ASN A 104 6.69 -14.12 1.40
C ASN A 104 7.56 -13.37 0.38
N ILE A 105 8.79 -12.99 0.76
CA ILE A 105 9.71 -12.22 -0.08
C ILE A 105 9.94 -12.88 -1.45
N GLU A 106 10.05 -14.21 -1.49
CA GLU A 106 10.21 -14.98 -2.73
C GLU A 106 8.98 -14.91 -3.64
N ASN A 107 7.77 -14.86 -3.05
CA ASN A 107 6.51 -14.69 -3.79
C ASN A 107 6.31 -13.25 -4.28
N PHE A 108 7.02 -12.29 -3.69
CA PHE A 108 6.98 -10.89 -4.09
C PHE A 108 7.89 -10.58 -5.27
N PHE A 109 9.04 -11.25 -5.38
CA PHE A 109 10.02 -11.07 -6.47
C PHE A 109 9.89 -12.10 -7.61
N GLY A 110 8.92 -13.01 -7.56
CA GLY A 110 8.56 -13.94 -8.64
C GLY A 110 7.68 -13.32 -9.71
#